data_AF-A0A925SSG3-F1
#
_entry.id   AF-A0A925SSG3-F1
#
_cell.length_a   1.000
_cell.length_b   1.000
_cell.length_c   1.000
_cell.angle_alpha   90.00
_cell.angle_beta   90.00
_cell.angle_gamma   90.00
#
_symmetry.space_group_name_H-M   'P 1'
#
loop_
_entity.id
_entity.type
_entity.pdbx_description
1 polymer ?
#
loop_
_entity_poly.entity_id
_entity_poly.type
_entity_poly.pdbx_seq_one_letter_code
_entity_poly.pdbx_strand_id
1 'polypeptide(L)'
;MRIAVVAITRNGAVLGKRLRENLTGAELYISSRYAGQAGKERVIFEPAELKKLLASLWGNVDGFVLLMATGIVVRLIAPLLESKQTDPAVVTMDDAGRFAISLT
;
A
#
# COMPACT_ATOMS: atom_id res chain seq x y z
N MET A 1 12.17 9.59 2.82
CA MET A 1 10.80 9.40 2.32
C MET A 1 10.22 8.18 3.00
N ARG A 2 9.11 8.31 3.73
CA ARG A 2 8.38 7.21 4.36
C ARG A 2 7.35 6.69 3.37
N ILE A 3 7.40 5.40 3.03
CA ILE A 3 6.55 4.80 2.00
C ILE A 3 5.77 3.65 2.59
N ALA A 4 4.44 3.70 2.53
CA ALA A 4 3.59 2.59 2.93
C ALA A 4 3.34 1.67 1.72
N VAL A 5 3.86 0.46 1.77
CA VAL A 5 3.54 -0.59 0.80
C VAL A 5 2.41 -1.42 1.36
N VAL A 6 1.23 -1.40 0.74
CA VAL A 6 0.03 -2.07 1.25
C VAL A 6 -0.40 -3.19 0.31
N ALA A 7 -0.52 -4.40 0.82
CA ALA A 7 -0.91 -5.58 0.05
C ALA A 7 -2.12 -6.30 0.66
N ILE A 8 -2.99 -6.82 -0.21
CA ILE A 8 -4.21 -7.56 0.17
C ILE A 8 -4.38 -8.88 -0.57
N THR A 9 -3.32 -9.38 -1.22
CA THR A 9 -3.32 -10.61 -2.00
C THR A 9 -2.06 -11.42 -1.69
N ARG A 10 -2.06 -12.69 -2.10
CA ARG A 10 -0.90 -13.57 -1.94
C ARG A 10 0.32 -13.07 -2.73
N ASN A 11 0.16 -12.71 -4.01
CA ASN A 11 1.29 -12.24 -4.81
C ASN A 11 1.70 -10.82 -4.42
N GLY A 12 0.73 -9.95 -4.09
CA GLY A 12 0.99 -8.65 -3.48
C GLY A 12 1.85 -8.75 -2.21
N ALA A 13 1.67 -9.78 -1.38
CA ALA A 13 2.56 -10.01 -0.22
C ALA A 13 4.02 -10.27 -0.62
N VAL A 14 4.23 -11.08 -1.65
CA VAL A 14 5.57 -11.41 -2.17
C VAL A 14 6.21 -10.18 -2.83
N LEU A 15 5.46 -9.45 -3.64
CA LEU A 15 5.91 -8.20 -4.26
C LEU A 15 6.21 -7.13 -3.20
N GLY A 16 5.33 -6.99 -2.21
CA GLY A 16 5.48 -6.04 -1.12
C GLY A 16 6.73 -6.30 -0.29
N LYS A 17 7.05 -7.58 -0.03
CA LYS A 17 8.32 -7.97 0.59
C LYS A 17 9.52 -7.49 -0.22
N ARG A 18 9.51 -7.75 -1.54
CA ARG A 18 10.60 -7.31 -2.44
C ARG A 18 10.75 -5.80 -2.45
N LEU A 19 9.64 -5.06 -2.51
CA LEU A 19 9.66 -3.59 -2.46
C LEU A 19 10.25 -3.10 -1.14
N ARG A 20 9.81 -3.64 0.00
CA ARG A 20 10.36 -3.30 1.32
C ARG A 20 11.86 -3.56 1.40
N GLU A 21 12.35 -4.64 0.78
CA GLU A 21 13.78 -4.99 0.78
C GLU A 21 14.64 -4.09 -0.09
N ASN A 22 14.06 -3.47 -1.13
CA ASN A 22 14.83 -2.73 -2.14
C ASN A 22 14.52 -1.22 -2.19
N LEU A 23 13.49 -0.75 -1.49
CA LEU A 23 13.08 0.65 -1.47
C LEU A 23 13.33 1.26 -0.10
N THR A 24 14.25 2.23 -0.04
CA THR A 24 14.60 2.92 1.20
C THR A 24 13.39 3.62 1.81
N GLY A 25 13.10 3.35 3.09
CA GLY A 25 11.99 3.96 3.83
C GLY A 25 10.63 3.30 3.60
N ALA A 26 10.60 2.16 2.91
CA ALA A 26 9.39 1.37 2.71
C ALA A 26 9.06 0.49 3.92
N GLU A 27 7.80 0.52 4.34
CA GLU A 27 7.24 -0.38 5.35
C GLU A 27 6.08 -1.18 4.74
N LEU A 28 6.08 -2.50 4.95
CA LEU A 28 5.09 -3.40 4.38
C LEU A 28 3.92 -3.61 5.34
N TYR A 29 2.73 -3.21 4.91
CA TYR A 29 1.46 -3.48 5.55
C TYR A 29 0.74 -4.59 4.79
N ILE A 30 0.40 -5.68 5.46
CA ILE A 30 -0.20 -6.87 4.83
C ILE A 30 -1.43 -7.35 5.57
N SER A 31 -2.46 -7.72 4.82
CA SER A 31 -3.64 -8.36 5.38
C SER A 31 -3.27 -9.68 6.10
N SER A 32 -3.86 -9.93 7.27
CA SER A 32 -3.68 -11.15 8.07
C SER A 32 -3.83 -12.45 7.25
N ARG A 33 -4.68 -12.44 6.22
CA ARG A 33 -4.89 -13.55 5.26
C ARG A 33 -3.63 -14.00 4.51
N TYR A 34 -2.66 -13.11 4.31
CA TYR A 34 -1.49 -13.35 3.47
C TYR A 34 -0.16 -13.06 4.17
N ALA A 35 -0.19 -12.88 5.49
CA ALA A 35 0.99 -12.57 6.30
C ALA A 35 2.12 -13.62 6.15
N GLY A 36 1.76 -14.89 5.90
CA GLY A 36 2.72 -15.98 5.67
C GLY A 36 3.62 -15.79 4.45
N GLN A 37 3.28 -14.91 3.50
CA GLN A 37 4.05 -14.65 2.28
C GLN A 37 4.90 -13.37 2.35
N ALA A 38 4.70 -12.54 3.38
CA ALA A 38 5.25 -11.17 3.45
C ALA A 38 6.63 -11.05 4.13
N GLY A 39 7.28 -12.15 4.54
CA GLY A 39 8.55 -12.09 5.29
C GLY A 39 8.38 -11.51 6.71
N LYS A 40 9.38 -11.59 7.60
CA LYS A 40 9.19 -11.30 9.04
C LYS A 40 8.93 -9.81 9.34
N GLU A 41 9.53 -8.91 8.58
CA GLU A 41 9.45 -7.46 8.80
C GLU A 41 8.24 -6.88 8.05
N ARG A 42 7.10 -6.86 8.75
CA ARG A 42 5.80 -6.48 8.22
C ARG A 42 4.88 -6.01 9.34
N VAL A 43 3.93 -5.14 9.01
CA VAL A 43 2.79 -4.79 9.86
C VAL A 43 1.59 -5.57 9.36
N ILE A 44 0.94 -6.32 10.25
CA ILE A 44 -0.25 -7.10 9.91
C ILE A 44 -1.49 -6.30 10.28
N PHE A 45 -2.49 -6.28 9.39
CA PHE A 45 -3.80 -5.68 9.67
C PHE A 45 -4.93 -6.65 9.28
N GLU A 46 -6.09 -6.51 9.91
CA GLU A 46 -7.25 -7.30 9.53
C GLU A 46 -7.88 -6.78 8.22
N PRO A 47 -8.34 -7.64 7.29
CA PRO A 47 -8.90 -7.20 6.01
C PRO A 47 -9.99 -6.12 6.12
N ALA A 48 -10.82 -6.20 7.17
CA ALA A 48 -11.89 -5.23 7.42
C ALA A 48 -11.37 -3.83 7.77
N GLU A 49 -10.12 -3.71 8.22
CA GLU A 49 -9.51 -2.46 8.65
C GLU A 49 -8.79 -1.72 7.52
N LEU A 50 -8.76 -2.23 6.29
CA LEU A 50 -8.02 -1.61 5.18
C LEU A 50 -8.31 -0.10 5.03
N LYS A 51 -9.58 0.30 5.07
CA LYS A 51 -9.97 1.71 4.96
C LYS A 51 -9.44 2.54 6.13
N LYS A 52 -9.53 2.01 7.35
CA LYS A 52 -9.06 2.67 8.58
C LYS A 52 -7.53 2.79 8.57
N LEU A 53 -6.83 1.74 8.12
CA LEU A 53 -5.38 1.75 7.95
C LEU A 53 -4.96 2.87 6.99
N LEU A 54 -5.52 2.92 5.78
CA LEU A 54 -5.18 3.95 4.80
C LEU A 54 -5.45 5.36 5.35
N ALA A 55 -6.59 5.58 6.00
CA ALA A 55 -6.90 6.86 6.63
C ALA A 55 -5.89 7.23 7.74
N SER A 56 -5.46 6.26 8.55
CA SER A 56 -4.47 6.51 9.62
C SER A 56 -3.07 6.81 9.08
N LEU A 57 -2.73 6.28 7.90
CA LEU A 57 -1.45 6.54 7.24
C LEU A 57 -1.48 7.82 6.40
N TRP A 58 -2.67 8.30 6.02
CA TRP A 58 -2.84 9.51 5.21
C TRP A 58 -2.25 10.73 5.93
N GLY A 59 -1.31 11.43 5.30
CA GLY A 59 -0.55 12.54 5.90
C GLY A 59 0.59 12.11 6.85
N ASN A 60 0.68 10.83 7.23
CA ASN A 60 1.76 10.29 8.06
C ASN A 60 2.86 9.61 7.26
N VAL A 61 2.65 9.40 5.96
CA VAL A 61 3.66 8.90 5.03
C VAL A 61 3.77 9.85 3.85
N ASP A 62 4.90 9.81 3.15
CA ASP A 62 5.15 10.67 2.00
C ASP A 62 4.60 10.02 0.71
N GLY A 63 4.40 8.70 0.72
CA GLY A 63 3.78 8.00 -0.41
C GLY A 63 3.27 6.60 -0.10
N PHE A 64 2.41 6.10 -0.99
CA PHE A 64 1.80 4.79 -0.96
C PHE A 64 2.15 3.98 -2.21
N VAL A 65 2.44 2.69 -2.02
CA VAL A 65 2.43 1.68 -3.08
C VAL A 65 1.36 0.65 -2.76
N LEU A 66 0.25 0.69 -3.48
CA LEU A 66 -0.94 -0.11 -3.22
C LEU A 66 -0.99 -1.30 -4.20
N LEU A 67 -0.69 -2.49 -3.67
CA LEU A 67 -0.65 -3.76 -4.40
C LEU A 67 -2.04 -4.39 -4.43
N MET A 68 -2.92 -3.78 -5.23
CA MET A 68 -4.31 -4.18 -5.42
C MET A 68 -4.90 -3.53 -6.68
N ALA A 69 -6.10 -3.97 -7.09
CA ALA A 69 -6.79 -3.41 -8.24
C ALA A 69 -7.00 -1.89 -8.10
N THR A 70 -6.63 -1.13 -9.14
CA THR A 70 -6.75 0.34 -9.19
C THR A 70 -8.16 0.83 -8.87
N GLY A 71 -9.19 0.11 -9.33
CA GLY A 71 -10.59 0.45 -9.02
C GLY A 71 -10.93 0.40 -7.52
N ILE A 72 -10.27 -0.45 -6.74
CA ILE A 72 -10.40 -0.47 -5.27
C ILE A 72 -9.69 0.75 -4.69
N VAL A 73 -8.45 1.00 -5.15
CA VAL A 73 -7.62 2.12 -4.68
C VAL A 73 -8.34 3.45 -4.82
N VAL A 74 -8.83 3.80 -6.03
CA VAL A 74 -9.46 5.10 -6.27
C VAL A 74 -10.68 5.34 -5.37
N ARG A 75 -11.46 4.29 -5.07
CA ARG A 75 -12.63 4.40 -4.17
C ARG A 75 -12.23 4.55 -2.70
N LEU A 76 -11.11 3.95 -2.30
CA LEU A 76 -10.61 4.05 -0.93
C LEU A 76 -9.97 5.40 -0.64
N ILE A 77 -9.21 5.94 -1.59
CA ILE A 77 -8.48 7.21 -1.41
C ILE A 77 -9.36 8.43 -1.69
N ALA A 78 -10.37 8.34 -2.57
CA ALA A 78 -11.24 9.47 -2.91
C ALA A 78 -11.76 10.29 -1.70
N PRO A 79 -12.26 9.68 -0.60
CA PRO A 79 -12.70 10.45 0.57
C PRO A 79 -11.57 11.03 1.43
N LEU A 80 -10.31 10.70 1.14
CA LEU A 80 -9.12 11.17 1.87
C LEU A 80 -8.41 12.33 1.15
N LEU A 81 -8.67 12.52 -0.14
CA LEU A 81 -8.03 13.56 -0.95
C LEU A 81 -8.41 14.95 -0.44
N GLU A 82 -7.41 15.81 -0.25
CA GLU A 82 -7.60 17.20 0.19
C GLU A 82 -6.94 18.18 -0.77
N SER A 83 -5.65 18.00 -1.08
CA SER A 83 -4.88 18.90 -1.95
C SER A 83 -3.65 18.21 -2.50
N LYS A 84 -3.37 18.42 -3.80
CA LYS A 84 -2.18 17.91 -4.48
C LYS A 84 -0.85 18.31 -3.80
N GLN A 85 -0.84 19.41 -3.06
CA GLN A 85 0.38 19.89 -2.38
C GLN A 85 0.68 19.14 -1.09
N THR A 86 -0.33 18.56 -0.45
CA THR A 86 -0.23 17.95 0.89
C THR A 86 -0.55 16.46 0.89
N ASP A 87 -1.35 16.01 -0.07
CA ASP A 87 -1.70 14.60 -0.23
C ASP A 87 -0.44 13.79 -0.55
N PRO A 88 -0.29 12.59 0.06
CA PRO A 88 0.82 11.71 -0.24
C PRO A 88 0.75 11.21 -1.70
N ALA A 89 1.91 10.92 -2.28
CA ALA A 89 1.96 10.33 -3.62
C ALA A 89 1.34 8.93 -3.60
N VAL A 90 0.44 8.61 -4.52
CA VAL A 90 -0.17 7.27 -4.60
C VAL A 90 0.19 6.58 -5.92
N VAL A 91 0.80 5.40 -5.79
CA VAL A 91 1.03 4.47 -6.89
C VAL A 91 0.29 3.16 -6.61
N THR A 92 -0.34 2.60 -7.64
CA THR A 92 -0.91 1.25 -7.61
C THR A 92 -0.15 0.34 -8.55
N MET A 93 0.04 -0.92 -8.14
CA MET A 93 0.63 -1.95 -8.99
C MET A 93 -0.29 -3.16 -9.09
N ASP A 94 -0.27 -3.82 -10.25
CA ASP A 94 -1.01 -5.06 -10.45
C ASP A 94 -0.35 -6.24 -9.74
N ASP A 95 -1.12 -7.32 -9.55
CA ASP A 95 -0.69 -8.49 -8.77
C ASP A 95 0.48 -9.26 -9.41
N ALA A 96 0.78 -9.01 -10.69
CA ALA A 96 1.95 -9.54 -11.39
C ALA A 96 3.15 -8.58 -11.38
N GLY A 97 3.01 -7.36 -10.83
CA GLY A 97 4.07 -6.36 -10.74
C GLY A 97 4.56 -5.85 -12.11
N ARG A 98 3.69 -5.84 -13.12
CA ARG A 98 4.03 -5.43 -14.50
C ARG A 98 3.79 -3.96 -14.75
N PHE A 99 2.79 -3.39 -14.09
CA PHE A 99 2.39 -2.00 -14.25
C PHE A 99 2.44 -1.28 -12.90
N ALA A 100 2.90 -0.04 -12.94
CA ALA A 100 2.82 0.91 -11.84
C ALA A 100 2.13 2.17 -12.36
N ILE A 101 0.99 2.52 -11.74
CA ILE A 101 0.13 3.62 -12.20
C ILE A 101 0.13 4.69 -11.10
N SER A 102 0.63 5.88 -11.44
CA SER A 102 0.55 7.08 -10.59
C SER A 102 -0.86 7.65 -10.63
N LEU A 103 -1.41 7.98 -9.47
CA LEU A 103 -2.79 8.47 -9.33
C LEU A 103 -2.89 9.92 -8.84
N THR A 104 -2.01 10.35 -7.93
CA THR A 104 -2.05 11.67 -7.27
C THR A 104 -0.69 12.34 -7.28
#